data_AF-A0A0D2K589-F1
#
_entry.id   AF-A0A0D2K589-F1
#
_cell.length_a   1.000
_cell.length_b   1.000
_cell.length_c   1.000
_cell.angle_alpha   90.00
_cell.angle_beta   90.00
_cell.angle_gamma   90.00
#
_symmetry.space_group_name_H-M   'P 1'
#
loop_
_entity.id
_entity.type
_entity.pdbx_description
1 polymer ?
#
loop_
_entity_poly.entity_id
_entity_poly.type
_entity_poly.pdbx_seq_one_letter_code
_entity_poly.pdbx_strand_id
1 'polypeptide(L)'
;MVKNIPNKYTQKMLLQTIEEAFRGTFDFFYLPIDFKNKCNVGYAFINMIEPRHILPLVERFDNRRWEKFNSEKVCQISYARIQGRAALISHFQNSSLMHEDKRCRPVLFVTDGPARAP
;
A
#
# COMPACT_ATOMS: atom_id res chain seq x y z
N MET A 1 4.82 -5.30 3.21
CA MET A 1 3.39 -5.64 3.32
C MET A 1 2.86 -5.02 4.60
N VAL A 2 1.75 -4.29 4.50
CA VAL A 2 1.03 -3.67 5.61
C VAL A 2 -0.19 -4.54 5.89
N LYS A 3 -0.38 -5.02 7.12
CA LYS A 3 -1.43 -5.97 7.49
C LYS A 3 -2.32 -5.42 8.59
N ASN A 4 -3.43 -6.11 8.85
CA ASN A 4 -4.45 -5.75 9.84
C ASN A 4 -5.07 -4.38 9.59
N ILE A 5 -5.32 -4.05 8.33
CA ILE A 5 -5.96 -2.79 7.93
C ILE A 5 -7.47 -2.85 8.24
N PRO A 6 -8.09 -1.79 8.78
CA PRO A 6 -9.53 -1.73 8.95
C PRO A 6 -10.24 -1.74 7.60
N ASN A 7 -11.29 -2.55 7.46
CA ASN A 7 -11.94 -2.80 6.17
C ASN A 7 -12.61 -1.53 5.56
N LYS A 8 -12.84 -0.49 6.37
CA LYS A 8 -13.35 0.82 5.93
C LYS A 8 -12.31 1.70 5.24
N TYR A 9 -11.02 1.39 5.34
CA TYR A 9 -10.01 2.10 4.56
C TYR A 9 -10.20 1.83 3.07
N THR A 10 -10.30 2.92 2.30
CA THR A 10 -10.15 2.87 0.84
C THR A 10 -8.68 2.97 0.47
N GLN A 11 -8.34 2.57 -0.76
CA GLN A 11 -6.99 2.71 -1.31
C GLN A 11 -6.50 4.17 -1.20
N LYS A 12 -7.36 5.14 -1.56
CA LYS A 12 -7.05 6.57 -1.43
C LYS A 12 -6.77 6.99 0.01
N MET A 13 -7.60 6.57 0.97
CA MET A 13 -7.44 6.96 2.38
C MET A 13 -6.17 6.38 2.99
N LEU A 14 -5.84 5.13 2.68
CA LEU A 14 -4.64 4.50 3.20
C LEU A 14 -3.40 5.10 2.56
N LEU A 15 -3.41 5.31 1.24
CA LEU A 15 -2.32 5.96 0.52
C LEU A 15 -2.03 7.35 1.11
N GLN A 16 -3.06 8.18 1.31
CA GLN A 16 -2.89 9.50 1.93
C GLN A 16 -2.27 9.42 3.33
N THR A 17 -2.70 8.43 4.13
CA THR A 17 -2.16 8.22 5.49
C THR A 17 -0.67 7.85 5.46
N ILE A 18 -0.23 7.11 4.44
CA ILE A 18 1.19 6.76 4.27
C ILE A 18 1.98 7.95 3.74
N GLU A 19 1.44 8.68 2.77
CA GLU A 19 2.08 9.87 2.19
C GLU A 19 2.33 11.00 3.18
N GLU A 20 1.62 11.05 4.32
CA GLU A 20 1.88 12.02 5.40
C GLU A 20 3.33 12.00 5.91
N ALA A 21 3.99 10.83 5.87
CA ALA A 21 5.38 10.67 6.34
C ALA A 21 6.33 10.06 5.29
N PHE A 22 5.80 9.45 4.22
CA PHE A 22 6.56 8.65 3.26
C PHE A 22 6.35 9.06 1.80
N ARG A 23 5.83 10.28 1.56
CA ARG A 23 5.71 10.79 0.19
C ARG A 23 7.05 10.73 -0.54
N GLY A 24 7.03 10.24 -1.78
CA GLY A 24 8.23 10.16 -2.62
C GLY A 24 9.22 9.05 -2.24
N THR A 25 8.95 8.21 -1.22
CA THR A 25 9.87 7.14 -0.79
C THR A 25 9.48 5.74 -1.25
N PHE A 26 8.37 5.59 -1.97
CA PHE A 26 7.86 4.32 -2.51
C PHE A 26 7.37 4.49 -3.95
N ASP A 27 7.41 3.41 -4.72
CA ASP A 27 7.14 3.42 -6.17
C ASP A 27 5.99 2.49 -6.62
N PHE A 28 5.45 1.74 -5.67
CA PHE A 28 4.32 0.85 -5.84
C PHE A 28 3.49 0.85 -4.57
N PHE A 29 2.17 1.00 -4.73
CA PHE A 29 1.20 0.82 -3.66
C PHE A 29 -0.02 0.05 -4.16
N TYR A 30 -0.52 -0.89 -3.37
CA TYR A 30 -1.74 -1.60 -3.73
C TYR A 30 -2.52 -2.08 -2.51
N LEU A 31 -3.79 -1.69 -2.41
CA LEU A 31 -4.76 -2.22 -1.44
C LEU A 31 -5.82 -3.04 -2.20
N PRO A 32 -5.79 -4.39 -2.13
CA PRO A 32 -6.80 -5.22 -2.79
C PRO A 32 -8.19 -5.03 -2.15
N ILE A 33 -9.21 -5.03 -3.00
CA ILE A 33 -10.60 -4.82 -2.63
C ILE A 33 -11.39 -6.10 -2.93
N ASP A 34 -12.17 -6.55 -1.96
CA ASP A 34 -13.23 -7.52 -2.18
C ASP A 34 -14.44 -6.79 -2.77
N PHE A 35 -14.71 -7.02 -4.06
CA PHE A 35 -15.80 -6.37 -4.79
C PHE A 35 -17.18 -6.82 -4.32
N LYS A 36 -17.32 -8.05 -3.82
CA LYS A 36 -18.59 -8.59 -3.33
C LYS A 36 -18.99 -7.87 -2.04
N ASN A 37 -18.03 -7.72 -1.12
CA ASN A 37 -18.26 -7.11 0.19
C ASN A 37 -17.96 -5.59 0.23
N LYS A 38 -17.47 -5.02 -0.89
CA LYS A 38 -17.12 -3.61 -1.05
C LYS A 38 -16.16 -3.08 0.03
N CYS A 39 -15.19 -3.89 0.42
CA CYS A 39 -14.24 -3.55 1.46
C CYS A 39 -12.84 -4.08 1.15
N ASN A 40 -11.80 -3.56 1.80
CA ASN A 40 -10.46 -4.11 1.60
C ASN A 40 -10.30 -5.47 2.29
N VAL A 41 -9.33 -6.26 1.83
CA VAL A 41 -9.02 -7.60 2.35
C VAL A 41 -8.10 -7.60 3.58
N GLY A 42 -7.84 -6.43 4.18
CA GLY A 42 -7.08 -6.29 5.43
C GLY A 42 -5.56 -6.18 5.28
N TYR A 43 -5.03 -6.13 4.06
CA TYR A 43 -3.59 -5.92 3.81
C TYR A 43 -3.32 -5.12 2.55
N ALA A 44 -2.13 -4.51 2.47
CA ALA A 44 -1.64 -3.76 1.32
C ALA A 44 -0.17 -4.08 1.01
N PHE A 45 0.20 -3.86 -0.25
CA PHE A 45 1.59 -3.90 -0.71
C PHE A 45 2.13 -2.49 -0.87
N ILE A 46 3.38 -2.30 -0.45
CA ILE A 46 4.16 -1.09 -0.65
C ILE A 46 5.58 -1.52 -1.01
N ASN A 47 6.13 -0.95 -2.07
CA ASN A 47 7.54 -1.14 -2.45
C ASN A 47 8.30 0.15 -2.17
N MET A 48 9.19 0.12 -1.17
CA MET A 48 10.05 1.26 -0.86
C MET A 48 11.14 1.36 -1.94
N ILE A 49 11.43 2.58 -2.40
CA ILE A 49 12.47 2.83 -3.42
C ILE A 49 13.84 2.46 -2.83
N GLU A 50 14.09 2.94 -1.60
CA GLU A 50 15.34 2.64 -0.89
C GLU A 50 15.07 1.88 0.42
N PRO A 51 15.85 0.83 0.72
CA PRO A 51 15.68 0.04 1.95
C PRO A 51 15.77 0.86 3.24
N ARG A 52 16.49 1.98 3.24
CA ARG A 52 16.63 2.87 4.41
C ARG A 52 15.29 3.40 4.93
N HIS A 53 14.26 3.47 4.08
CA HIS A 53 12.93 3.94 4.47
C HIS A 53 12.06 2.85 5.11
N ILE A 54 12.51 1.59 5.13
CA ILE A 54 11.78 0.48 5.76
C ILE A 54 11.75 0.64 7.29
N LEU A 55 12.88 0.99 7.92
CA LEU A 55 12.93 1.15 9.38
C LEU A 55 11.99 2.26 9.86
N PRO A 56 12.01 3.49 9.30
CA PRO A 56 11.05 4.51 9.69
C PRO A 56 9.58 4.10 9.44
N LEU A 57 9.30 3.34 8.37
CA LEU A 57 7.95 2.81 8.11
C LEU A 57 7.50 1.86 9.23
N VAL A 58 8.38 0.97 9.67
CA VAL A 58 8.13 0.05 10.80
C VAL A 58 7.89 0.85 12.07
N GLU A 59 8.78 1.79 12.43
CA GLU A 59 8.65 2.60 13.65
C GLU A 59 7.36 3.43 13.69
N ARG A 60 6.91 3.94 12.53
CA ARG A 60 5.71 4.77 12.43
C ARG A 60 4.42 3.97 12.48
N PHE A 61 4.38 2.74 11.95
CA PHE A 61 3.14 1.99 11.77
C PHE A 61 3.06 0.66 12.51
N ASP A 62 4.17 -0.08 12.64
CA ASP A 62 4.14 -1.41 13.23
C ASP A 62 3.77 -1.38 14.72
N ASN A 63 2.96 -2.35 15.15
CA ASN A 63 2.44 -2.45 16.52
C ASN A 63 1.69 -1.20 17.01
N ARG A 64 1.12 -0.40 16.11
CA ARG A 64 0.26 0.74 16.44
C ARG A 64 -1.18 0.53 15.99
N ARG A 65 -2.12 1.12 16.72
CA ARG A 65 -3.53 1.17 16.33
C ARG A 65 -3.74 2.16 15.20
N TRP A 66 -4.74 1.89 14.36
CA TRP A 66 -5.13 2.82 13.30
C TRP A 66 -5.87 4.02 13.89
N GLU A 67 -5.46 5.22 13.49
CA GLU A 67 -6.01 6.49 13.99
C GLU A 67 -7.46 6.76 13.48
N LYS A 68 -7.88 6.11 12.39
CA LYS A 68 -9.21 6.28 11.80
C LYS A 68 -10.16 5.14 12.17
N PHE A 69 -11.45 5.47 12.19
CA PHE A 69 -12.57 4.54 12.35
C PHE A 69 -12.67 3.84 13.72
N ASN A 70 -12.00 4.34 14.75
CA ASN A 70 -11.98 3.76 16.11
C ASN A 70 -11.65 2.25 16.11
N SER A 71 -10.79 1.82 15.18
CA SER A 71 -10.48 0.40 15.05
C SER A 71 -9.61 -0.07 16.23
N GLU A 72 -9.87 -1.28 16.70
CA GLU A 72 -9.01 -1.98 17.65
C GLU A 72 -7.88 -2.75 16.95
N LYS A 73 -7.90 -2.83 15.62
CA LYS A 73 -6.84 -3.49 14.85
C LYS A 73 -5.50 -2.79 15.09
N VAL A 74 -4.48 -3.60 15.26
CA VAL A 74 -3.08 -3.18 15.39
C VAL A 74 -2.37 -3.51 14.08
N CYS A 75 -1.80 -2.48 13.45
CA CYS A 75 -1.06 -2.61 12.20
C CYS A 75 0.15 -3.53 12.38
N GLN A 76 0.41 -4.36 11.37
CA GLN A 76 1.60 -5.20 11.33
C GLN A 76 2.34 -5.01 10.01
N ILE A 77 3.63 -4.76 10.07
CA ILE A 77 4.53 -4.66 8.92
C ILE A 77 5.32 -5.95 8.80
N SER A 78 5.40 -6.49 7.59
CA SER A 78 6.28 -7.61 7.28
C SER A 78 6.79 -7.53 5.85
N TYR A 79 7.90 -8.20 5.55
CA TYR A 79 8.31 -8.41 4.17
C TYR A 79 7.21 -9.17 3.40
N ALA A 80 6.99 -8.77 2.15
CA ALA A 80 6.10 -9.48 1.24
C ALA A 80 6.84 -10.70 0.65
N ARG A 81 6.10 -11.73 0.24
CA ARG A 81 6.69 -12.85 -0.51
C ARG A 81 7.22 -12.41 -1.88
N ILE A 82 6.51 -11.50 -2.53
CA ILE A 82 6.90 -10.89 -3.81
C ILE A 82 7.65 -9.60 -3.50
N GLN A 83 8.88 -9.49 -4.01
CA GLN A 83 9.78 -8.37 -3.73
C GLN A 83 10.12 -7.61 -5.00
N GLY A 84 10.17 -6.29 -4.91
CA GLY A 84 10.52 -5.39 -6.00
C GLY A 84 9.34 -5.01 -6.90
N ARG A 85 9.37 -3.76 -7.38
CA ARG A 85 8.34 -3.17 -8.24
C ARG A 85 8.04 -3.99 -9.48
N ALA A 86 9.05 -4.46 -10.21
CA ALA A 86 8.83 -5.22 -11.45
C ALA A 86 8.06 -6.53 -11.22
N ALA A 87 8.41 -7.28 -10.17
CA ALA A 87 7.72 -8.53 -9.83
C ALA A 87 6.30 -8.27 -9.35
N LEU A 88 6.08 -7.21 -8.55
CA LEU A 88 4.74 -6.80 -8.12
C LEU A 88 3.86 -6.39 -9.31
N ILE A 89 4.38 -5.56 -10.22
CA ILE A 89 3.70 -5.18 -11.45
C ILE A 89 3.32 -6.43 -12.25
N SER A 90 4.28 -7.31 -12.56
CA SER A 90 4.02 -8.53 -13.33
C SER A 90 2.97 -9.42 -12.66
N HIS A 91 3.04 -9.58 -11.33
CA HIS A 91 2.09 -10.40 -10.59
C HIS A 91 0.66 -9.84 -10.65
N PHE A 92 0.49 -8.53 -10.43
CA PHE A 92 -0.85 -7.92 -10.37
C PHE A 92 -1.40 -7.53 -11.74
N GLN A 93 -0.55 -7.35 -12.77
CA GLN A 93 -0.98 -7.15 -14.15
C GLN A 93 -1.71 -8.37 -14.73
N ASN A 94 -1.28 -9.58 -14.34
CA ASN A 94 -1.82 -10.83 -14.85
C ASN A 94 -3.03 -11.35 -14.06
N SER A 95 -3.27 -10.82 -12.86
CA SER A 95 -4.53 -11.04 -12.16
C SER A 95 -5.64 -10.22 -12.82
N SER A 96 -6.88 -10.72 -12.82
CA SER A 96 -8.06 -10.16 -13.52
C SER A 96 -8.43 -8.68 -13.23
N LEU A 97 -7.61 -7.96 -12.48
CA LEU A 97 -7.73 -6.56 -12.07
C LEU A 97 -7.71 -5.54 -13.22
N MET A 98 -7.23 -5.91 -14.42
CA MET A 98 -7.18 -4.97 -15.54
C MET A 98 -8.56 -4.58 -16.08
N HIS A 99 -9.58 -5.37 -15.77
CA HIS A 99 -10.97 -5.11 -16.17
C HIS A 99 -11.76 -4.36 -15.09
N GLU A 100 -11.14 -4.16 -13.91
CA GLU A 100 -11.75 -3.52 -12.75
C GLU A 100 -11.57 -1.99 -12.75
N ASP A 101 -12.38 -1.30 -11.93
CA ASP A 101 -12.29 0.15 -11.73
C ASP A 101 -10.86 0.58 -11.39
N LYS A 102 -10.40 1.72 -11.95
CA LYS A 102 -9.06 2.28 -11.70
C LYS A 102 -8.75 2.42 -10.20
N ARG A 103 -9.77 2.68 -9.38
CA ARG A 103 -9.65 2.82 -7.92
C ARG A 103 -9.26 1.52 -7.20
N CYS A 104 -9.34 0.38 -7.90
CA CYS A 104 -9.04 -0.95 -7.39
C CYS A 104 -7.76 -1.54 -8.00
N ARG A 105 -7.02 -0.76 -8.78
CA ARG A 105 -5.74 -1.16 -9.39
C ARG A 105 -4.56 -0.69 -8.55
N PRO A 106 -3.37 -1.31 -8.68
CA PRO A 106 -2.15 -0.77 -8.09
C PRO A 106 -1.87 0.66 -8.55
N VAL A 107 -1.36 1.47 -7.63
CA VAL A 107 -0.84 2.81 -7.90
C VAL A 107 0.66 2.72 -8.10
N LEU A 108 1.13 3.18 -9.26
CA LEU A 108 2.54 3.23 -9.63
C LEU A 108 3.02 4.66 -9.58
N PHE A 109 4.18 4.89 -8.97
CA PHE A 109 4.82 6.20 -8.93
C PHE A 109 6.07 6.19 -9.80
N VAL A 110 6.43 7.36 -10.30
CA VAL A 110 7.62 7.57 -11.11
C VAL A 110 8.81 7.76 -10.18
N THR A 111 9.84 6.93 -10.35
CA THR A 111 11.06 6.95 -9.52
C THR A 111 12.12 7.92 -10.04
N ASP A 112 12.11 8.23 -11.34
CA ASP A 112 13.17 8.96 -12.04
C ASP A 112 12.61 9.94 -13.08
N GLY A 113 13.32 11.06 -13.30
CA GLY A 113 12.98 12.07 -14.29
C GLY A 113 12.15 13.24 -13.76
N PRO A 114 11.80 14.21 -14.63
CA PRO A 114 11.19 15.50 -14.23
C PRO A 114 9.77 15.37 -13.67
N ALA A 115 9.13 14.20 -13.81
CA ALA A 115 7.80 13.90 -13.28
C ALA A 115 7.85 13.23 -11.89
N ARG A 116 9.02 13.09 -11.28
CA ARG A 116 9.15 12.60 -9.91
C ARG A 116 8.51 13.61 -8.95
N ALA A 117 7.51 13.16 -8.20
CA ALA A 117 6.92 13.98 -7.16
C ALA A 117 7.96 14.27 -6.06
N PRO A 118 8.07 15.52 -5.57
CA PRO A 118 8.98 15.88 -4.48
C PRO A 118 8.63 15.18 -3.17
#